data_AF-A0A2D4KF51-F1
#
_entry.id   AF-A0A2D4KF51-F1
#
_cell.length_a   1.000
_cell.length_b   1.000
_cell.length_c   1.000
_cell.angle_alpha   90.00
_cell.angle_beta   90.00
_cell.angle_gamma   90.00
#
_symmetry.space_group_name_H-M   'P 1'
#
loop_
_entity.id
_entity.type
_entity.pdbx_description
1 polymer ?
#
loop_
_entity_poly.entity_id
_entity_poly.type
_entity_poly.pdbx_seq_one_letter_code
_entity_poly.pdbx_strand_id
1 'polypeptide(L)'
;VQKSDEKYLEYSKLGKLFTSPADKKKKKGIAVYIKEEIKSKLVFVDPDGRILMLEIWLPHKKVLCVLIYAPNEKQQEFYKNLHEKIVELEQKIFALLGILMWLWIIERTIKGKRGRKRDYLKHV
;
A
#
# COMPACT_ATOMS: atom_id res chain seq x y z
N VAL A 1 -6.69 -11.68 7.47
CA VAL A 1 -8.14 -11.41 7.36
C VAL A 1 -8.78 -12.53 6.56
N GLN A 2 -9.80 -13.19 7.10
CA GLN A 2 -10.64 -14.10 6.31
C GLN A 2 -11.79 -13.33 5.69
N LYS A 3 -12.33 -13.82 4.56
CA LYS A 3 -13.44 -13.14 3.86
C LYS A 3 -14.69 -12.98 4.72
N SER A 4 -14.97 -13.92 5.62
CA SER A 4 -16.09 -13.84 6.58
C SER A 4 -15.95 -12.70 7.59
N ASP A 5 -14.73 -12.25 7.83
CA ASP A 5 -14.41 -11.30 8.90
C ASP A 5 -14.40 -9.86 8.41
N GLU A 6 -14.48 -9.63 7.08
CA GLU A 6 -14.38 -8.30 6.47
C GLU A 6 -15.44 -7.34 7.00
N LYS A 7 -16.65 -7.83 7.26
CA LYS A 7 -17.74 -7.03 7.83
C LYS A 7 -17.41 -6.43 9.20
N TYR A 8 -16.52 -7.05 9.97
CA TYR A 8 -16.09 -6.53 11.28
C TYR A 8 -14.96 -5.51 11.17
N LEU A 9 -14.39 -5.33 9.96
CA LEU A 9 -13.36 -4.36 9.66
C LEU A 9 -13.95 -3.08 9.04
N GLU A 10 -15.26 -3.02 8.82
CA GLU A 10 -15.89 -1.79 8.33
C GLU A 10 -15.89 -0.74 9.43
N TYR A 11 -15.06 0.29 9.28
CA TYR A 11 -15.00 1.40 10.23
C TYR A 11 -14.71 2.73 9.52
N SER A 12 -15.79 3.48 9.25
CA SER A 12 -15.78 4.70 8.45
C SER A 12 -14.81 5.77 8.94
N LYS A 13 -14.52 5.83 10.26
CA LYS A 13 -13.57 6.82 10.81
C LYS A 13 -12.13 6.62 10.37
N LEU A 14 -11.74 5.41 9.95
CA LEU A 14 -10.40 5.13 9.41
C LEU A 14 -10.31 5.39 7.89
N GLY A 15 -11.46 5.52 7.23
CA GLY A 15 -11.59 5.73 5.79
C GLY A 15 -11.99 4.47 5.03
N LYS A 16 -11.67 4.46 3.73
CA LYS A 16 -12.03 3.38 2.81
C LYS A 16 -11.20 2.13 3.08
N LEU A 17 -11.87 1.02 3.36
CA LEU A 17 -11.27 -0.30 3.56
C LEU A 17 -10.91 -0.96 2.22
N PHE A 18 -9.71 -1.56 2.18
CA PHE A 18 -9.24 -2.45 1.13
C PHE A 18 -8.70 -3.73 1.78
N THR A 19 -9.03 -4.88 1.20
CA THR A 19 -8.64 -6.18 1.76
C THR A 19 -8.04 -7.09 0.69
N SER A 20 -7.13 -7.95 1.14
CA SER A 20 -6.67 -9.14 0.43
C SER A 20 -6.98 -10.32 1.35
N PRO A 21 -8.18 -10.90 1.27
CA PRO A 21 -8.61 -11.95 2.18
C PRO A 21 -7.87 -13.26 1.88
N ALA A 22 -7.52 -13.98 2.95
CA ALA A 22 -6.98 -15.31 2.87
C ALA A 22 -8.10 -16.34 2.68
N ASP A 23 -7.80 -17.44 2.00
CA ASP A 23 -8.69 -18.59 1.95
C ASP A 23 -8.94 -19.18 3.35
N LYS A 24 -10.07 -19.87 3.55
CA LYS A 24 -10.62 -20.30 4.85
C LYS A 24 -9.63 -21.09 5.72
N LYS A 25 -8.64 -21.75 5.12
CA LYS A 25 -7.60 -22.52 5.81
C LYS A 25 -6.44 -21.67 6.34
N LYS A 26 -6.19 -20.46 5.79
CA LYS A 26 -5.03 -19.62 6.12
C LYS A 26 -5.49 -18.39 6.91
N LYS A 27 -4.76 -18.01 7.97
CA LYS A 27 -5.02 -16.78 8.77
C LYS A 27 -4.34 -15.52 8.21
N LYS A 28 -3.86 -15.55 6.95
CA LYS A 28 -2.88 -14.60 6.40
C LYS A 28 -3.51 -13.72 5.34
N GLY A 29 -4.14 -12.62 5.75
CA GLY A 29 -4.79 -11.69 4.83
C GLY A 29 -4.55 -10.25 5.26
N ILE A 30 -4.49 -9.33 4.30
CA ILE A 30 -4.17 -7.92 4.49
C ILE A 30 -5.47 -7.11 4.60
N ALA A 31 -5.50 -6.13 5.50
CA ALA A 31 -6.49 -5.06 5.52
C ALA A 31 -5.81 -3.70 5.64
N VAL A 32 -6.28 -2.73 4.87
CA VAL A 32 -5.75 -1.38 4.79
C VAL A 32 -6.89 -0.39 4.77
N TYR A 33 -6.72 0.71 5.50
CA TYR A 33 -7.59 1.86 5.43
C TYR A 33 -6.88 3.01 4.76
N ILE A 34 -7.52 3.62 3.77
CA ILE A 34 -7.08 4.85 3.13
C ILE A 34 -8.09 5.93 3.46
N LYS A 35 -7.63 7.08 3.98
CA LYS A 35 -8.51 8.24 4.23
C LYS A 35 -9.31 8.59 2.98
N GLU A 36 -10.60 8.89 3.14
CA GLU A 36 -11.50 9.15 2.01
C GLU A 36 -11.06 10.34 1.14
N GLU A 37 -10.43 11.34 1.74
CA GLU A 37 -9.82 12.49 1.06
C GLU A 37 -8.74 12.09 0.04
N ILE A 38 -8.16 10.90 0.20
CA ILE A 38 -7.11 10.37 -0.66
C ILE A 38 -7.75 9.47 -1.72
N LYS A 39 -7.82 9.96 -2.96
CA LYS A 39 -8.27 9.15 -4.09
C LYS A 39 -7.38 7.91 -4.23
N SER A 40 -8.03 6.75 -4.22
CA SER A 40 -7.37 5.44 -4.25
C SER A 40 -8.16 4.41 -5.07
N LYS A 41 -7.44 3.48 -5.69
CA LYS A 41 -7.99 2.41 -6.53
C LYS A 41 -7.28 1.11 -6.24
N LEU A 42 -8.05 0.05 -6.01
CA LEU A 42 -7.53 -1.32 -5.96
C LEU A 42 -7.10 -1.76 -7.37
N VAL A 43 -5.86 -2.22 -7.52
CA VAL A 43 -5.34 -2.66 -8.82
C VAL A 43 -4.96 -4.13 -8.86
N PHE A 44 -4.56 -4.71 -7.73
CA PHE A 44 -4.26 -6.14 -7.68
C PHE A 44 -4.45 -6.72 -6.27
N VAL A 45 -4.92 -7.97 -6.24
CA VAL A 45 -5.03 -8.83 -5.06
C VAL A 45 -4.53 -10.20 -5.51
N ASP A 46 -3.59 -10.80 -4.81
CA ASP A 46 -3.21 -12.18 -5.11
C ASP A 46 -4.25 -13.18 -4.55
N PRO A 47 -4.37 -14.37 -5.15
CA PRO A 47 -5.30 -15.39 -4.65
C PRO A 47 -5.01 -15.87 -3.23
N ASP A 48 -3.77 -15.69 -2.76
CA ASP A 48 -3.27 -16.24 -1.50
C ASP A 48 -3.43 -15.30 -0.30
N GLY A 49 -3.92 -14.06 -0.52
CA GLY A 49 -4.16 -13.08 0.54
C GLY A 49 -2.90 -12.33 0.99
N ARG A 50 -1.79 -12.44 0.26
CA ARG A 50 -0.45 -11.97 0.66
C ARG A 50 0.03 -10.73 -0.06
N ILE A 51 -0.66 -10.29 -1.10
CA ILE A 51 -0.34 -9.11 -1.89
C ILE A 51 -1.62 -8.31 -2.08
N LEU A 52 -1.52 -7.01 -1.79
CA LEU A 52 -2.56 -6.02 -2.05
C LEU A 52 -1.89 -4.81 -2.69
N MET A 53 -2.26 -4.46 -3.93
CA MET A 53 -1.72 -3.30 -4.61
C MET A 53 -2.80 -2.24 -4.82
N LEU A 54 -2.48 -1.01 -4.41
CA LEU A 54 -3.35 0.15 -4.52
C LEU A 54 -2.65 1.24 -5.34
N GLU A 55 -3.37 1.84 -6.27
CA GLU A 55 -2.99 3.15 -6.78
C GLU A 55 -3.53 4.25 -5.86
N ILE A 56 -2.69 5.22 -5.55
CA ILE A 56 -3.02 6.38 -4.73
C ILE A 56 -2.65 7.65 -5.50
N TRP A 57 -3.56 8.62 -5.53
CA TRP A 57 -3.34 9.93 -6.14
C TRP A 57 -2.96 10.92 -5.05
N LEU A 58 -1.69 11.32 -5.04
CA LEU A 58 -1.20 12.44 -4.26
C LEU A 58 -1.25 13.71 -5.12
N PRO A 59 -1.24 14.93 -4.53
CA PRO A 59 -1.44 16.18 -5.27
C PRO A 59 -0.53 16.42 -6.49
N HIS A 60 0.61 15.74 -6.58
CA HIS A 60 1.56 15.91 -7.69
C HIS A 60 2.03 14.59 -8.33
N LYS A 61 1.46 13.45 -7.94
CA LYS A 61 1.84 12.15 -8.52
C LYS A 61 0.82 11.06 -8.23
N LYS A 62 0.63 10.17 -9.20
CA LYS A 62 0.06 8.84 -8.98
C LYS A 62 1.15 7.92 -8.43
N VAL A 63 0.80 7.09 -7.46
CA VAL A 63 1.73 6.19 -6.76
C VAL A 63 1.13 4.79 -6.69
N LEU A 64 1.93 3.77 -7.00
CA LEU A 64 1.61 2.39 -6.67
C LEU A 64 2.12 2.06 -5.26
N CYS A 65 1.20 1.66 -4.38
CA CYS A 65 1.45 1.10 -3.06
C CYS A 65 1.29 -0.40 -3.13
N VAL A 66 2.33 -1.14 -2.72
CA VAL A 66 2.34 -2.61 -2.74
C VAL A 66 2.46 -3.09 -1.31
N LEU A 67 1.38 -3.62 -0.76
CA LEU A 67 1.36 -4.22 0.57
C LEU A 67 1.57 -5.71 0.46
N ILE A 68 2.48 -6.23 1.28
CA ILE A 68 2.86 -7.63 1.27
C ILE A 68 2.85 -8.26 2.65
N TYR A 69 2.39 -9.51 2.69
CA TYR A 69 2.59 -10.44 3.79
C TYR A 69 3.50 -11.56 3.30
N ALA A 70 4.81 -11.32 3.38
CA ALA A 70 5.80 -12.26 2.88
C ALA A 70 5.71 -13.61 3.63
N PRO A 71 5.73 -14.74 2.92
CA PRO A 71 5.79 -16.04 3.57
C PRO A 71 7.15 -16.33 4.20
N ASN A 72 7.19 -17.23 5.18
CA ASN A 72 8.46 -17.70 5.76
C ASN A 72 9.18 -18.68 4.82
N GLU A 73 8.42 -19.43 4.02
CA GLU A 73 8.92 -20.41 3.06
C GLU A 73 8.71 -19.91 1.63
N LYS A 74 9.53 -20.41 0.69
CA LYS A 74 9.44 -20.08 -0.75
C LYS A 74 9.48 -18.56 -1.03
N GLN A 75 10.27 -17.82 -0.25
CA GLN A 75 10.40 -16.37 -0.40
C GLN A 75 10.91 -15.96 -1.78
N GLN A 76 11.88 -16.69 -2.34
CA GLN A 76 12.43 -16.37 -3.66
C GLN A 76 11.36 -16.42 -4.76
N GLU A 77 10.53 -17.47 -4.77
CA GLU A 77 9.41 -17.61 -5.70
C GLU A 77 8.37 -16.50 -5.50
N PHE A 78 8.04 -16.19 -4.25
CA PHE A 78 7.13 -15.09 -3.92
C PHE A 78 7.63 -13.73 -4.44
N TYR A 79 8.89 -13.39 -4.19
CA TYR A 79 9.47 -12.11 -4.64
C TYR A 79 9.67 -12.05 -6.15
N LYS A 80 9.97 -13.18 -6.81
CA LYS A 80 10.00 -13.27 -8.27
C LYS A 80 8.63 -12.92 -8.87
N ASN A 81 7.58 -13.60 -8.41
CA ASN A 81 6.21 -13.35 -8.90
C ASN A 81 5.75 -11.92 -8.60
N LEU A 82 6.12 -11.39 -7.43
CA LEU A 82 5.84 -10.00 -7.06
C LEU A 82 6.51 -9.02 -8.03
N HIS A 83 7.79 -9.25 -8.34
CA HIS A 83 8.55 -8.41 -9.28
C HIS A 83 7.95 -8.44 -10.69
N GLU A 84 7.62 -9.62 -11.21
CA GLU A 84 6.98 -9.77 -12.52
C GLU A 84 5.67 -8.98 -12.58
N LYS A 85 4.84 -9.06 -11.54
CA LYS A 85 3.57 -8.32 -11.46
C LYS A 85 3.76 -6.81 -11.39
N ILE A 86 4.80 -6.35 -10.69
CA ILE A 86 5.17 -4.94 -10.61
C ILE A 86 5.58 -4.40 -11.99
N VAL A 87 6.41 -5.17 -12.71
CA VAL A 87 6.91 -4.80 -14.03
C VAL A 87 5.76 -4.71 -15.03
N GLU A 88 4.82 -5.67 -14.99
CA GLU A 88 3.59 -5.66 -15.80
C GLU A 88 2.76 -4.38 -15.60
N LEU A 89 2.74 -3.82 -14.39
CA LEU A 89 1.99 -2.60 -14.10
C LEU A 89 2.68 -1.31 -14.57
N GLU A 90 3.92 -1.39 -15.09
CA GLU A 90 4.74 -0.29 -15.62
C GLU A 90 4.79 0.97 -14.73
N GLN A 91 4.64 0.79 -13.41
CA GLN A 91 4.49 1.91 -12.48
C GLN A 91 5.66 2.05 -11.52
N LYS A 92 6.06 3.30 -11.29
CA LYS A 92 7.02 3.65 -10.24
C LYS A 92 6.44 3.28 -8.87
N ILE A 93 6.95 2.21 -8.28
CA ILE A 93 6.66 1.86 -6.89
C ILE A 93 7.29 2.90 -6.00
N PHE A 94 6.51 3.44 -5.07
CA PHE A 94 7.05 4.33 -4.04
C PHE A 94 7.10 3.68 -2.67
N ALA A 95 6.37 2.58 -2.46
CA ALA A 95 6.07 2.11 -1.13
C ALA A 95 5.76 0.60 -1.11
N LEU A 96 6.70 -0.20 -0.56
CA LEU A 96 6.51 -1.62 -0.25
C LEU A 96 6.22 -1.76 1.25
N LEU A 97 5.00 -2.18 1.61
CA LEU A 97 4.52 -2.36 2.98
C LEU A 97 4.69 -3.82 3.40
N GLY A 98 5.86 -4.17 3.95
CA GLY A 98 5.95 -5.37 4.79
C GLY A 98 5.38 -5.03 6.17
N ILE A 99 4.67 -5.97 6.81
CA ILE A 99 4.04 -5.79 8.14
C ILE A 99 5.05 -5.38 9.26
N LEU A 100 6.35 -5.32 8.97
CA LEU A 100 7.35 -4.62 9.78
C LEU A 100 7.94 -3.41 9.04
N MET A 101 7.81 -2.25 9.69
CA MET A 101 8.36 -0.91 9.39
C MET A 101 7.68 -0.03 8.33
N TRP A 102 6.65 0.71 8.74
CA TRP A 102 6.14 1.88 7.99
C TRP A 102 5.88 3.11 8.87
N LEU A 103 6.92 3.91 9.08
CA LEU A 103 6.74 5.33 9.38
C LEU A 103 7.76 6.25 8.67
N TRP A 104 8.86 5.71 8.13
CA TRP A 104 10.00 6.55 7.73
C TRP A 104 9.92 7.17 6.32
N ILE A 105 9.21 6.54 5.37
CA ILE A 105 9.26 6.95 3.94
C ILE A 105 8.20 8.03 3.61
N ILE A 106 7.03 7.99 4.26
CA ILE A 106 5.99 9.01 4.05
C ILE A 106 6.38 10.33 4.73
N GLU A 107 6.89 10.28 5.97
CA GLU A 107 7.31 11.50 6.67
C GLU A 107 8.36 12.30 5.91
N ARG A 108 9.37 11.65 5.32
CA ARG A 108 10.40 12.37 4.53
C ARG A 108 9.83 13.02 3.27
N THR A 109 8.82 12.42 2.67
CA THR A 109 8.16 12.97 1.47
C THR A 109 7.25 14.16 1.80
N ILE A 110 6.59 14.13 2.96
CA ILE A 110 5.71 15.21 3.43
C ILE A 110 6.53 16.35 4.05
N LYS A 111 7.53 16.06 4.90
CA LYS A 111 8.43 17.05 5.51
C LYS A 111 9.34 17.71 4.47
N GLY A 112 9.83 16.97 3.48
CA GLY A 112 10.67 17.50 2.39
C GLY A 112 10.00 18.56 1.50
N LYS A 113 8.65 18.67 1.54
CA LYS A 113 7.88 19.73 0.86
C LYS A 113 7.58 20.96 1.72
N ARG A 114 7.65 20.88 3.06
CA ARG A 114 7.54 22.07 3.93
C ARG A 114 8.84 22.86 3.98
N GLY A 115 9.99 22.23 3.77
CA GLY A 115 11.31 22.89 3.79
C GLY A 115 11.61 23.74 2.55
N ARG A 116 11.03 23.42 1.38
CA ARG A 116 11.38 24.08 0.11
C ARG A 116 10.52 25.30 -0.26
N LYS A 117 9.57 25.71 0.59
CA LYS A 117 8.73 26.91 0.36
C LYS A 117 9.23 28.18 1.04
N ARG A 118 10.37 28.16 1.77
CA ARG A 118 10.92 29.35 2.43
C ARG A 118 12.11 30.02 1.72
N ASP A 119 12.67 29.40 0.68
CA ASP A 119 13.88 29.91 0.03
C ASP A 119 13.62 30.69 -1.28
N TYR A 120 12.36 30.92 -1.66
CA TYR A 120 12.00 31.73 -2.84
C TYR A 120 11.52 33.15 -2.52
N LEU A 121 11.72 33.63 -1.27
CA LEU A 121 11.28 34.97 -0.84
C LEU A 121 12.37 35.76 -0.12
N LYS A 122 13.66 35.49 -0.39
CA LYS A 122 14.78 36.24 0.20
C LYS A 122 15.64 37.04 -0.77
N HIS A 123 15.35 37.08 -2.07
CA HIS A 123 16.08 37.92 -3.04
C HIS A 123 15.12 38.74 -3.91
N VAL A 124 14.40 39.68 -3.29
CA VAL A 124 13.94 40.93 -3.92
C VAL A 124 14.40 42.06 -3.02
#